data_AF-A0A524IY99-F1
#
_entry.id   AF-A0A524IY99-F1
#
_cell.length_a   1.000
_cell.length_b   1.000
_cell.length_c   1.000
_cell.angle_alpha   90.00
_cell.angle_beta   90.00
_cell.angle_gamma   90.00
#
_symmetry.space_group_name_H-M   'P 1'
#
loop_
_entity.id
_entity.type
_entity.pdbx_description
1 polymer ?
#
loop_
_entity_poly.entity_id
_entity_poly.type
_entity_poly.pdbx_seq_one_letter_code
_entity_poly.pdbx_strand_id
1 'polypeptide(L)'
;MRVLDVAGVRVVARPDALDRARWQVGPDGGLESAEARVFRLAPDEAFGLVGITGTVSVEDPDAISVAEPGFFLVELSADEFSAVIEPHVEWSIPSGPAFVQGAIANVPARILLDADGGAVVLIAKAHEHEFRTRIGIRP
;
A
#
# COMPACT_ATOMS: atom_id res chain seq x y z
N MET A 1 8.24 -11.44 8.60
CA MET A 1 7.78 -10.06 8.48
C MET A 1 8.86 -9.27 7.79
N ARG A 2 8.52 -8.57 6.72
CA ARG A 2 9.46 -7.80 5.90
C ARG A 2 9.00 -6.35 5.88
N VAL A 3 9.90 -5.42 6.21
CA VAL A 3 9.61 -3.98 6.18
C VAL A 3 10.33 -3.36 5.00
N LEU A 4 9.61 -2.55 4.22
CA LEU A 4 10.11 -1.98 2.98
C LEU A 4 9.77 -0.50 2.88
N ASP A 5 10.79 0.29 2.60
CA ASP A 5 10.58 1.63 2.06
C ASP A 5 10.24 1.50 0.60
N VAL A 6 9.12 2.10 0.20
CA VAL A 6 8.67 2.05 -1.17
C VAL A 6 8.55 3.44 -1.75
N ALA A 7 8.74 3.48 -3.05
CA ALA A 7 8.36 4.60 -3.87
C ALA A 7 7.52 4.10 -5.03
N GLY A 8 6.72 5.01 -5.56
CA GLY A 8 5.82 4.70 -6.66
C GLY A 8 5.27 5.95 -7.30
N VAL A 9 4.12 5.80 -7.94
CA VAL A 9 3.40 6.90 -8.57
C VAL A 9 1.99 6.95 -8.00
N ARG A 10 1.59 8.13 -7.54
CA ARG A 10 0.22 8.44 -7.14
C ARG A 10 -0.49 9.14 -8.29
N VAL A 11 -1.69 8.67 -8.58
CA VAL A 11 -2.51 9.14 -9.70
C VAL A 11 -3.89 9.51 -9.19
N VAL A 12 -4.36 10.70 -9.55
CA VAL A 12 -5.75 11.10 -9.44
C VAL A 12 -6.33 11.23 -10.84
N ALA A 13 -7.41 10.50 -11.13
CA ALA A 13 -8.10 10.50 -12.43
C ALA A 13 -9.51 9.91 -12.30
N ARG A 14 -10.30 9.91 -13.37
CA ARG A 14 -11.61 9.23 -13.37
C ARG A 14 -11.45 7.75 -13.03
N PRO A 15 -12.38 7.15 -12.25
CA PRO A 15 -12.29 5.76 -11.82
C PRO A 15 -12.06 4.77 -12.97
N ASP A 16 -12.81 4.91 -14.07
CA ASP A 16 -12.72 4.02 -15.23
C ASP A 16 -11.39 4.17 -15.99
N ALA A 17 -10.80 5.36 -16.00
CA ALA A 17 -9.49 5.60 -16.58
C ALA A 17 -8.40 4.93 -15.75
N LEU A 18 -8.52 4.93 -14.42
CA LEU A 18 -7.59 4.22 -13.55
C LEU A 18 -7.70 2.70 -13.67
N ASP A 19 -8.90 2.16 -13.93
CA ASP A 19 -9.09 0.72 -14.19
C ASP A 19 -8.42 0.27 -15.49
N ARG A 20 -8.26 1.18 -16.47
CA ARG A 20 -7.57 0.92 -17.74
C ARG A 20 -6.10 1.36 -17.76
N ALA A 21 -5.63 2.00 -16.69
CA ALA A 21 -4.28 2.55 -16.60
C ALA A 21 -3.23 1.46 -16.79
N ARG A 22 -2.13 1.80 -17.47
CA ARG A 22 -1.00 0.89 -17.66
C ARG A 22 0.14 1.31 -16.75
N TRP A 23 0.46 0.46 -15.79
CA TRP A 23 1.51 0.66 -14.81
C TRP A 23 2.76 -0.09 -15.23
N GLN A 24 3.91 0.58 -15.21
CA GLN A 24 5.19 0.01 -15.61
C GLN A 24 6.17 0.14 -14.45
N VAL A 25 6.64 -1.01 -13.94
CA VAL A 25 7.65 -1.08 -12.88
C VAL A 25 9.00 -0.65 -13.44
N GLY A 26 9.64 0.32 -12.79
CA GLY A 26 11.00 0.75 -13.10
C GLY A 26 12.04 -0.26 -12.61
N PRO A 27 13.30 -0.16 -13.03
CA PRO A 27 14.38 -1.03 -12.55
C PRO A 27 14.64 -0.93 -11.04
N ASP A 28 14.18 0.16 -10.42
CA ASP A 28 14.23 0.42 -8.98
C ASP A 28 12.95 -0.01 -8.24
N GLY A 29 12.00 -0.66 -8.92
CA GLY A 29 10.81 -1.24 -8.33
C GLY A 29 11.17 -2.35 -7.35
N GLY A 30 11.09 -2.05 -6.05
CA GLY A 30 11.60 -2.89 -4.95
C GLY A 30 10.77 -4.12 -4.56
N LEU A 31 9.89 -4.61 -5.43
CA LEU A 31 9.19 -5.88 -5.21
C LEU A 31 9.72 -6.94 -6.19
N GLU A 32 9.84 -8.18 -5.73
CA GLU A 32 10.39 -9.29 -6.53
C GLU A 32 9.52 -9.65 -7.76
N SER A 33 8.37 -9.01 -7.91
CA SER A 33 7.47 -9.16 -9.05
C SER A 33 7.74 -8.11 -10.13
N ALA A 34 7.75 -8.54 -11.39
CA ALA A 34 7.75 -7.65 -12.54
C ALA A 34 6.40 -6.92 -12.76
N GLU A 35 5.37 -7.28 -11.98
CA GLU A 35 4.05 -6.66 -12.04
C GLU A 35 3.88 -5.57 -10.98
N ALA A 36 3.30 -4.45 -11.40
CA ALA A 36 2.99 -3.35 -10.50
C ALA A 36 1.87 -3.75 -9.53
N ARG A 37 2.11 -3.61 -8.23
CA ARG A 37 1.02 -3.65 -7.23
C ARG A 37 0.37 -2.28 -7.16
N VAL A 38 -0.94 -2.23 -7.41
CA VAL A 38 -1.69 -0.97 -7.44
C VAL A 38 -2.75 -0.96 -6.34
N PHE A 39 -2.71 0.06 -5.50
CA PHE A 39 -3.66 0.29 -4.42
C PHE A 39 -4.66 1.36 -4.81
N ARG A 40 -5.95 1.02 -4.84
CA ARG A 40 -7.06 1.95 -5.03
C ARG A 40 -7.33 2.69 -3.71
N LEU A 41 -6.75 3.87 -3.52
CA LEU A 41 -6.84 4.63 -2.26
C LEU A 41 -8.21 5.30 -2.10
N ALA A 42 -8.81 5.73 -3.21
CA ALA A 42 -10.17 6.24 -3.36
C ALA A 42 -10.70 5.84 -4.75
N PRO A 43 -12.00 6.00 -5.06
CA PRO A 43 -12.52 5.67 -6.39
C PRO A 43 -11.74 6.33 -7.54
N ASP A 44 -11.29 7.56 -7.32
CA ASP A 44 -10.57 8.43 -8.26
C ASP A 44 -9.08 8.59 -7.91
N GLU A 45 -8.54 7.79 -6.98
CA GLU A 45 -7.13 7.87 -6.56
C GLU A 45 -6.49 6.48 -6.49
N ALA A 46 -5.30 6.33 -7.06
CA ALA A 46 -4.49 5.12 -6.97
C ALA A 46 -3.03 5.40 -6.68
N PHE A 47 -2.39 4.44 -6.03
CA PHE A 47 -0.95 4.43 -5.81
C PHE A 47 -0.37 3.11 -6.32
N GLY A 48 0.53 3.19 -7.30
CA GLY A 48 1.22 2.03 -7.85
C GLY A 48 2.63 1.90 -7.29
N LEU A 49 2.98 0.73 -6.77
CA LEU A 49 4.36 0.35 -6.40
C LEU A 49 5.17 0.05 -7.66
N VAL A 50 5.62 1.10 -8.31
CA VAL A 50 6.36 1.02 -9.58
C VAL A 50 7.83 1.46 -9.44
N GLY A 51 8.29 1.84 -8.25
CA GLY A 51 9.58 2.50 -8.06
C GLY A 51 9.51 4.00 -8.40
N ILE A 52 10.61 4.73 -8.15
CA ILE A 52 10.72 6.17 -8.48
C ILE A 52 10.77 6.35 -10.00
N THR A 53 11.44 5.42 -10.70
CA THR A 53 11.56 5.49 -12.17
C THR A 53 10.44 4.78 -12.92
N GLY A 54 9.50 4.17 -12.19
CA GLY A 54 8.30 3.60 -12.76
C GLY A 54 7.38 4.65 -13.38
N THR A 55 6.49 4.21 -14.26
CA THR A 55 5.58 5.11 -14.97
C THR A 55 4.15 4.58 -14.99
N VAL A 56 3.22 5.48 -15.28
CA VAL A 56 1.81 5.15 -15.48
C VAL A 56 1.28 5.92 -16.69
N SER A 57 0.59 5.20 -17.57
CA SER A 57 -0.15 5.80 -18.68
C SER A 57 -1.65 5.74 -18.37
N VAL A 58 -2.31 6.90 -18.43
CA VAL A 58 -3.72 7.08 -18.09
C VAL A 58 -4.39 7.86 -19.20
N GLU A 59 -5.50 7.33 -19.72
CA GLU A 59 -6.31 7.99 -20.76
C GLU A 59 -7.33 8.94 -20.12
N ASP A 60 -6.83 10.03 -19.55
CA ASP A 60 -7.63 11.07 -18.92
C ASP A 60 -6.90 12.43 -19.03
N PRO A 61 -7.48 13.43 -19.73
CA PRO A 61 -6.84 14.72 -19.91
C PRO A 61 -6.66 15.51 -18.61
N ASP A 62 -7.44 15.19 -17.57
CA ASP A 62 -7.40 15.86 -16.27
C ASP A 62 -6.60 15.05 -15.23
N ALA A 63 -5.92 13.97 -15.64
CA ALA A 63 -5.13 13.15 -14.74
C ALA A 63 -3.96 13.92 -14.13
N ILE A 64 -3.76 13.71 -12.83
CA ILE A 64 -2.58 14.18 -12.09
C ILE A 64 -1.77 12.96 -11.69
N SER A 65 -0.55 12.84 -12.21
CA SER A 65 0.40 11.77 -11.88
C SER A 65 1.64 12.37 -11.22
N VAL A 66 1.96 11.92 -10.02
CA VAL A 66 3.11 12.42 -9.25
C VAL A 66 3.92 11.27 -8.66
N ALA A 67 5.25 11.43 -8.61
CA ALA A 67 6.11 10.53 -7.86
C ALA A 67 5.75 10.60 -6.37
N GLU A 68 5.63 9.44 -5.73
CA GLU A 68 5.16 9.30 -4.36
C GLU A 68 6.11 8.39 -3.56
N PRO A 69 7.02 8.96 -2.77
CA PRO A 69 7.86 8.22 -1.81
C PRO A 69 7.22 8.13 -0.42
N GLY A 70 5.99 8.61 -0.25
CA GLY A 70 5.35 8.86 1.04
C GLY A 70 4.78 7.63 1.74
N PHE A 71 5.23 6.42 1.41
CA PHE A 71 4.76 5.20 2.06
C PHE A 71 5.89 4.25 2.44
N PHE A 72 5.67 3.46 3.50
CA PHE A 72 6.41 2.24 3.76
C PHE A 72 5.42 1.08 3.97
N LEU A 73 5.89 -0.13 3.71
CA LEU A 73 5.09 -1.35 3.79
C LEU A 73 5.63 -2.28 4.86
N VAL A 74 4.72 -3.02 5.46
CA VAL A 74 5.03 -4.21 6.26
C VAL A 74 4.31 -5.40 5.63
N GLU A 75 5.08 -6.35 5.09
CA GLU A 75 4.56 -7.63 4.61
C GLU A 75 4.61 -8.66 5.75
N LEU A 76 3.47 -9.31 6.01
CA LEU A 76 3.27 -10.25 7.12
C LEU A 76 2.65 -11.55 6.60
N SER A 77 3.09 -12.68 7.14
CA SER A 77 2.31 -13.92 7.04
C SER A 77 1.02 -13.82 7.87
N ALA A 78 0.11 -14.77 7.71
CA ALA A 78 -1.12 -14.84 8.51
C ALA A 78 -0.83 -14.86 10.03
N ASP A 79 0.12 -15.69 10.46
CA ASP A 79 0.51 -15.78 11.87
C ASP A 79 1.10 -14.47 12.39
N GLU A 80 1.92 -13.79 11.58
CA GLU A 80 2.53 -12.51 11.95
C GLU A 80 1.49 -11.39 12.01
N PHE A 81 0.54 -11.36 11.07
CA PHE A 81 -0.56 -10.41 11.08
C PHE A 81 -1.41 -10.56 12.34
N SER A 82 -1.78 -11.79 12.68
CA SER A 82 -2.59 -12.06 13.88
C SER A 82 -1.84 -11.79 15.18
N ALA A 83 -0.53 -12.06 15.24
CA ALA A 83 0.27 -11.81 16.43
C ALA A 83 0.65 -10.32 16.63
N VAL A 84 0.87 -9.58 15.54
CA VAL A 84 1.49 -8.24 15.58
C VAL A 84 0.53 -7.11 15.24
N ILE A 85 -0.42 -7.31 14.33
CA ILE A 85 -1.29 -6.23 13.81
C ILE A 85 -2.69 -6.29 14.41
N GLU A 86 -3.36 -7.45 14.36
CA GLU A 86 -4.72 -7.61 14.86
C GLU A 86 -4.94 -7.12 16.31
N PRO A 87 -4.02 -7.31 17.27
CA PRO A 87 -4.21 -6.86 18.65
C PRO A 87 -4.31 -5.33 18.79
N HIS A 88 -3.90 -4.58 17.77
CA HIS A 88 -3.92 -3.12 17.74
C HIS A 88 -5.04 -2.54 16.87
N VAL A 89 -5.94 -3.38 16.36
CA VAL A 89 -7.04 -2.99 15.48
C VAL A 89 -8.36 -2.99 16.26
N GLU A 90 -9.01 -1.83 16.30
CA GLU A 90 -10.28 -1.63 17.03
C GLU A 90 -11.53 -1.71 16.13
N TRP A 91 -11.35 -2.09 14.86
CA TRP A 91 -12.41 -2.17 13.86
C TRP A 91 -12.46 -3.57 13.22
N SER A 92 -13.58 -3.91 12.60
CA SER A 92 -13.76 -5.24 12.01
C SER A 92 -12.93 -5.39 10.73
N ILE A 93 -11.94 -6.29 10.77
CA ILE A 93 -11.20 -6.72 9.58
C ILE A 93 -12.06 -7.76 8.85
N PRO A 94 -12.31 -7.61 7.53
CA PRO A 94 -13.08 -8.59 6.77
C PRO A 94 -12.33 -9.92 6.65
N SER A 95 -13.07 -11.01 6.45
CA SER A 95 -12.49 -12.31 6.12
C SER A 95 -12.18 -12.41 4.61
N GLY A 96 -10.98 -12.86 4.27
CA GLY A 96 -10.54 -13.09 2.89
C GLY A 96 -9.95 -11.86 2.21
N PRO A 97 -9.71 -11.93 0.88
CA PRO A 97 -9.03 -10.87 0.14
C PRO A 97 -9.79 -9.55 0.18
N ALA A 98 -9.13 -8.51 0.66
CA ALA A 98 -9.71 -7.18 0.73
C ALA A 98 -8.65 -6.09 0.79
N PHE A 99 -8.98 -4.90 0.30
CA PHE A 99 -8.21 -3.68 0.59
C PHE A 99 -9.07 -2.77 1.47
N VAL A 100 -8.62 -2.54 2.69
CA VAL A 100 -9.36 -1.80 3.72
C VAL A 100 -8.49 -0.72 4.35
N GLN A 101 -9.13 0.30 4.91
CA GLN A 101 -8.45 1.37 5.63
C GLN A 101 -9.01 1.55 7.04
N GLY A 102 -8.14 1.91 7.97
CA GLY A 102 -8.52 2.19 9.34
C GLY A 102 -7.30 2.60 10.17
N ALA A 103 -7.49 2.72 11.48
CA ALA A 103 -6.39 2.96 12.39
C ALA A 103 -5.81 1.62 12.89
N ILE A 104 -4.48 1.51 12.94
CA ILE A 104 -3.76 0.42 13.62
C ILE A 104 -2.92 1.10 14.71
N ALA A 105 -3.15 0.75 15.97
CA ALA A 105 -2.56 1.41 17.12
C ALA A 105 -2.70 2.95 17.04
N ASN A 106 -3.88 3.46 16.68
CA ASN A 106 -4.13 4.90 16.48
C ASN A 106 -3.25 5.59 15.41
N VAL A 107 -2.69 4.83 14.45
CA VAL A 107 -1.99 5.36 13.27
C VAL A 107 -2.81 5.05 12.01
N PRO A 108 -3.08 6.03 11.13
CA PRO A 108 -3.77 5.78 9.86
C PRO A 108 -2.99 4.79 9.00
N ALA A 109 -3.64 3.70 8.60
CA ALA A 109 -3.05 2.64 7.82
C ALA A 109 -4.06 2.05 6.83
N ARG A 110 -3.53 1.32 5.85
CA ARG A 110 -4.32 0.49 4.94
C ARG A 110 -3.80 -0.93 5.00
N ILE A 111 -4.69 -1.90 4.82
CA ILE A 111 -4.38 -3.33 4.84
C ILE A 111 -4.84 -3.91 3.51
N LEU A 112 -3.92 -4.52 2.77
CA LEU A 112 -4.22 -5.45 1.71
C LEU A 112 -4.13 -6.86 2.30
N LEU A 113 -5.26 -7.55 2.37
CA LEU A 113 -5.36 -8.94 2.81
C LEU A 113 -5.29 -9.87 1.61
N ASP A 114 -4.48 -10.90 1.72
CA ASP A 114 -4.33 -11.96 0.74
C ASP A 114 -5.29 -13.13 1.01
N ALA A 115 -5.47 -14.01 0.03
CA ALA A 115 -6.39 -15.14 0.14
C ALA A 115 -5.96 -16.20 1.17
N ASP A 116 -4.67 -16.25 1.49
CA ASP A 116 -4.08 -17.15 2.48
C ASP A 116 -4.02 -16.55 3.90
N GLY A 117 -4.57 -15.34 4.08
CA GLY A 117 -4.53 -14.60 5.35
C GLY A 117 -3.25 -13.80 5.57
N GLY A 118 -2.29 -13.85 4.63
CA GLY A 118 -1.19 -12.89 4.59
C GLY A 118 -1.69 -11.46 4.42
N ALA A 119 -0.84 -10.50 4.77
CA ALA A 119 -1.22 -9.10 4.69
C ALA A 119 -0.05 -8.18 4.33
N VAL A 120 -0.38 -7.11 3.60
CA VAL A 120 0.47 -5.95 3.43
C VAL A 120 -0.16 -4.77 4.14
N VAL A 121 0.52 -4.24 5.14
CA VAL A 121 0.12 -2.98 5.79
C VAL A 121 0.87 -1.83 5.13
N LEU A 122 0.12 -0.86 4.61
CA LEU A 122 0.62 0.36 3.97
C LEU A 122 0.40 1.55 4.92
N ILE A 123 1.48 2.23 5.26
CA ILE A 123 1.48 3.36 6.19
C ILE A 123 2.20 4.54 5.55
N ALA A 124 1.68 5.75 5.76
CA ALA A 124 2.37 6.95 5.30
C ALA A 124 3.74 7.05 5.98
N LYS A 125 4.81 7.32 5.23
CA LYS A 125 6.19 7.38 5.69
C LYS A 125 6.38 8.35 6.86
N ALA A 126 5.62 9.45 6.87
CA ALA A 126 5.60 10.42 7.97
C ALA A 126 5.17 9.82 9.33
N HIS A 127 4.48 8.67 9.33
CA HIS A 127 4.03 7.97 10.53
C HIS A 127 4.86 6.72 10.86
N GLU A 128 5.93 6.43 10.12
CA GLU A 128 6.71 5.21 10.31
C GLU A 128 7.24 5.03 11.73
N HIS A 129 7.90 6.06 12.25
CA HIS A 129 8.48 5.99 13.59
C HIS A 129 7.42 5.74 14.66
N GLU A 130 6.27 6.42 14.54
CA GLU A 130 5.14 6.27 15.47
C GLU A 130 4.56 4.85 15.38
N PHE A 131 4.32 4.36 14.16
CA PHE A 131 3.77 3.03 13.92
C PHE A 131 4.66 1.95 14.51
N ARG A 132 5.95 1.95 14.15
CA ARG A 132 6.94 0.98 14.65
C ARG A 132 7.03 0.95 16.17
N THR A 133 7.04 2.13 16.80
CA THR A 133 7.06 2.26 18.26
C THR A 133 5.83 1.64 18.91
N ARG A 134 4.63 1.89 18.36
CA ARG A 134 3.37 1.45 18.96
C ARG A 134 3.10 -0.04 18.84
N ILE A 135 3.59 -0.68 17.78
CA ILE A 135 3.43 -2.13 17.55
C ILE A 135 4.69 -2.94 17.90
N GLY A 136 5.74 -2.27 18.42
CA GLY A 136 6.94 -2.94 18.96
C GLY A 136 7.90 -3.51 17.91
N ILE A 137 7.89 -3.00 16.67
CA ILE A 137 8.81 -3.43 15.61
C ILE A 137 10.06 -2.53 15.61
N ARG A 138 11.25 -3.13 15.69
CA ARG A 138 12.51 -2.37 15.63
C ARG A 138 12.79 -1.86 14.20
N PRO A 139 13.57 -0.77 14.04
CA PRO A 139 14.00 -0.27 12.73
C PRO A 139 14.61 -1.37 11.86
#